data_AF-M5CDD4-F1
#
_entry.id   AF-M5CDD4-F1
#
_cell.length_a   1.000
_cell.length_b   1.000
_cell.length_c   1.000
_cell.angle_alpha   90.00
_cell.angle_beta   90.00
_cell.angle_gamma   90.00
#
_symmetry.space_group_name_H-M   'P 1'
#
loop_
_entity.id
_entity.type
_entity.pdbx_description
1 polymer ?
#
loop_
_entity_poly.entity_id
_entity_poly.type
_entity_poly.pdbx_seq_one_letter_code
_entity_poly.pdbx_strand_id
1 'polypeptide(L)'
;MRLILFSVASGLLHLAAAQTIYDIWQTTWDRSKLLTRANDPLVNFVAKGAIGDADVIVSDGTVYQQMDGFGATLTDSSALVFNGLKNKNSANYWALLNKLFDVTDGAATAGFGVLRLNLGASDFSAKAYSFDDKSGDTTLSSFSLDNAPSYLWSVLKDIYSINSKIKLYVVPWSPPAWMKSGTMNGGKLQTQYNGVYAQYLFKAVQQLSARGFPVYAINPQASLTLLTPSVILTDTYKPLDR
;
A
#
# COMPACT_ATOMS: atom_id res chain seq x y z
N MET A 1 55.68 4.89 -53.96
CA MET A 1 55.37 6.33 -53.79
C MET A 1 54.02 6.44 -53.07
N ARG A 2 54.09 6.81 -51.78
CA ARG A 2 53.04 7.29 -50.83
C ARG A 2 51.69 6.55 -50.73
N LEU A 3 51.57 5.75 -49.66
CA LEU A 3 50.30 5.49 -48.96
C LEU A 3 49.77 6.81 -48.37
N ILE A 4 48.49 7.13 -48.59
CA ILE A 4 47.77 8.19 -47.88
C ILE A 4 46.77 7.50 -46.95
N LEU A 5 47.02 7.57 -45.64
CA LEU A 5 46.04 7.23 -44.61
C LEU A 5 44.97 8.33 -44.57
N PHE A 6 43.73 8.00 -44.88
CA PHE A 6 42.58 8.81 -44.50
C PHE A 6 42.16 8.41 -43.08
N SER A 7 42.48 9.26 -42.10
CA SER A 7 41.91 9.17 -40.75
C SER A 7 40.48 9.69 -40.79
N VAL A 8 39.49 8.81 -40.77
CA VAL A 8 38.09 9.20 -40.57
C VAL A 8 37.89 9.41 -39.07
N ALA A 9 37.85 10.67 -38.64
CA ALA A 9 37.44 11.02 -37.30
C ALA A 9 35.91 10.82 -37.17
N SER A 10 35.49 9.73 -36.54
CA SER A 10 34.10 9.55 -36.09
C SER A 10 33.82 10.54 -34.95
N GLY A 11 33.14 11.64 -35.26
CA GLY A 11 32.52 12.50 -34.25
C GLY A 11 31.27 11.81 -33.70
N LEU A 12 31.34 11.29 -32.48
CA LEU A 12 30.15 10.94 -31.69
C LEU A 12 29.43 12.24 -31.30
N LEU A 13 28.42 12.62 -32.08
CA LEU A 13 27.41 13.59 -31.66
C LEU A 13 26.66 13.00 -30.46
N HIS A 14 27.07 13.36 -29.25
CA HIS A 14 26.20 13.24 -28.09
C HIS A 14 25.09 14.29 -28.25
N LEU A 15 23.93 13.85 -28.72
CA LEU A 15 22.69 14.60 -28.52
C LEU A 15 22.46 14.63 -27.01
N ALA A 16 22.96 15.68 -26.36
CA ALA A 16 22.51 16.04 -25.03
C ALA A 16 21.05 16.47 -25.17
N ALA A 17 20.12 15.52 -24.98
CA ALA A 17 18.73 15.89 -24.77
C ALA A 17 18.72 16.82 -23.55
N ALA A 18 18.27 18.07 -23.75
CA ALA A 18 18.03 18.96 -22.64
C ALA A 18 17.09 18.24 -21.68
N GLN A 19 17.53 18.02 -20.45
CA GLN A 19 16.64 17.51 -19.42
C GLN A 19 15.55 18.58 -19.25
N THR A 20 14.29 18.14 -19.23
CA THR A 20 13.14 19.01 -18.99
C THR A 20 12.34 18.40 -17.85
N ILE A 21 11.95 19.22 -16.88
CA ILE A 21 11.02 18.77 -15.86
C ILE A 21 9.64 18.70 -16.51
N TYR A 22 9.05 17.51 -16.50
CA TYR A 22 7.68 17.25 -16.91
C TYR A 22 6.88 16.76 -15.70
N ASP A 23 5.55 16.82 -15.79
CA ASP A 23 4.62 16.27 -14.78
C ASP A 23 4.67 16.91 -13.39
N ILE A 24 4.59 18.24 -13.36
CA ILE A 24 4.36 18.98 -12.11
C ILE A 24 2.88 18.87 -11.74
N TRP A 25 2.59 18.39 -10.53
CA TRP A 25 1.23 18.25 -9.98
C TRP A 25 0.99 19.22 -8.84
N GLN A 26 -0.17 19.88 -8.84
CA GLN A 26 -0.52 20.86 -7.83
C GLN A 26 -1.88 20.58 -7.20
N THR A 27 -1.94 20.74 -5.87
CA THR A 27 -3.17 20.87 -5.10
C THR A 27 -3.04 22.11 -4.21
N THR A 28 -4.03 22.99 -4.23
CA THR A 28 -4.05 24.20 -3.40
C THR A 28 -5.10 24.08 -2.30
N TRP A 29 -4.84 24.73 -1.16
CA TRP A 29 -5.73 24.70 0.00
C TRP A 29 -7.12 25.30 -0.31
N ASP A 30 -7.16 26.32 -1.18
CA ASP A 30 -8.38 27.00 -1.64
C ASP A 30 -9.14 26.19 -2.71
N ARG A 31 -8.62 25.01 -3.08
CA ARG A 31 -9.18 24.09 -4.07
C ARG A 31 -9.22 24.63 -5.50
N SER A 32 -8.53 25.74 -5.80
CA SER A 32 -8.39 26.26 -7.17
C SER A 32 -7.62 25.30 -8.09
N LYS A 33 -6.74 24.46 -7.52
CA LYS A 33 -6.10 23.30 -8.17
C LYS A 33 -6.36 22.05 -7.33
N LEU A 34 -6.85 20.99 -7.95
CA LEU A 34 -7.16 19.71 -7.29
C LEU A 34 -6.50 18.57 -8.05
N LEU A 35 -5.30 18.15 -7.60
CA LEU A 35 -4.45 17.17 -8.29
C LEU A 35 -4.43 17.45 -9.80
N THR A 36 -4.06 18.67 -10.15
CA THR A 36 -4.06 19.15 -11.53
C THR A 36 -2.62 19.27 -11.99
N ARG A 37 -2.34 18.78 -13.20
CA ARG A 37 -1.04 18.98 -13.84
C ARG A 37 -0.87 20.48 -14.13
N ALA A 38 0.25 21.06 -13.73
CA ALA A 38 0.56 22.43 -14.06
C ALA A 38 0.79 22.53 -15.58
N ASN A 39 0.12 23.49 -16.23
CA ASN A 39 0.20 23.74 -17.67
C ASN A 39 1.35 24.70 -18.03
N ASP A 40 2.34 24.86 -17.16
CA ASP A 40 3.48 25.74 -17.43
C ASP A 40 4.30 25.21 -18.61
N PRO A 41 4.96 26.10 -19.38
CA PRO A 41 5.96 25.65 -20.34
C PRO A 41 6.98 24.78 -19.61
N LEU A 42 7.37 23.66 -20.23
CA LEU A 42 8.37 22.72 -19.71
C LEU A 42 9.49 23.48 -18.98
N VAL A 43 9.71 23.16 -17.70
CA VAL A 43 10.77 23.83 -16.95
C VAL A 43 12.08 23.25 -17.45
N ASN A 44 12.73 24.01 -18.33
CA ASN A 44 14.03 23.65 -18.88
C ASN A 44 15.10 23.85 -17.82
N PHE A 45 16.02 22.89 -17.73
CA PHE A 45 17.20 23.08 -16.91
C PHE A 45 18.04 24.22 -17.49
N VAL A 46 18.50 25.10 -16.61
CA VAL A 46 19.39 26.22 -16.95
C VAL A 46 20.77 25.99 -16.34
N ALA A 47 21.77 26.73 -16.83
CA ALA A 47 23.07 26.73 -16.17
C ALA A 47 22.93 27.14 -14.70
N LYS A 48 23.62 26.44 -13.81
CA LYS A 48 23.59 26.71 -12.37
C LYS A 48 24.04 28.15 -12.10
N GLY A 49 23.14 28.95 -11.52
CA GLY A 49 23.43 30.30 -11.04
C GLY A 49 24.04 30.32 -9.64
N ALA A 50 24.17 31.53 -9.07
CA ALA A 50 24.46 31.69 -7.65
C ALA A 50 23.30 31.15 -6.81
N ILE A 51 23.62 30.53 -5.67
CA ILE A 51 22.60 29.96 -4.77
C ILE A 51 21.75 31.08 -4.18
N GLY A 52 20.43 31.00 -4.36
CA GLY A 52 19.46 31.91 -3.76
C GLY A 52 18.97 31.46 -2.38
N ASP A 53 18.27 32.36 -1.67
CA ASP A 53 17.75 32.11 -0.31
C ASP A 53 16.72 30.96 -0.23
N ALA A 54 16.10 30.58 -1.37
CA ALA A 54 15.04 29.57 -1.46
C ALA A 54 15.45 28.33 -2.28
N ASP A 55 16.74 28.14 -2.54
CA ASP A 55 17.22 27.00 -3.33
C ASP A 55 17.17 25.70 -2.53
N VAL A 56 16.62 24.65 -3.16
CA VAL A 56 16.66 23.28 -2.64
C VAL A 56 17.69 22.48 -3.45
N ILE A 57 18.73 22.00 -2.78
CA ILE A 57 19.82 21.24 -3.41
C ILE A 57 19.57 19.74 -3.22
N VAL A 58 19.39 19.02 -4.34
CA VAL A 58 19.27 17.56 -4.36
C VAL A 58 20.63 16.95 -4.71
N SER A 59 21.09 16.00 -3.88
CA SER A 59 22.34 15.25 -4.10
C SER A 59 22.01 13.78 -4.32
N ASP A 60 22.45 13.20 -5.43
CA ASP A 60 22.30 11.78 -5.77
C ASP A 60 23.46 10.90 -5.23
N GLY A 61 24.50 11.51 -4.66
CA GLY A 61 25.61 10.81 -4.02
C GLY A 61 25.30 10.19 -2.66
N THR A 62 24.15 10.56 -2.06
CA THR A 62 23.67 10.00 -0.78
C THR A 62 22.29 9.38 -0.98
N VAL A 63 22.19 8.07 -0.77
CA VAL A 63 20.93 7.34 -0.85
C VAL A 63 20.40 7.00 0.54
N TYR A 64 19.07 6.98 0.67
CA TYR A 64 18.36 6.63 1.92
C TYR A 64 17.52 5.36 1.73
N GLN A 65 16.39 5.24 2.44
CA GLN A 65 15.52 4.08 2.36
C GLN A 65 14.87 3.96 0.97
N GLN A 66 14.63 2.71 0.58
CA GLN A 66 13.73 2.41 -0.53
C GLN A 66 12.28 2.60 -0.10
N MET A 67 11.47 3.18 -0.96
CA MET A 67 10.05 3.43 -0.70
C MET A 67 9.22 2.28 -1.26
N ASP A 68 8.49 1.59 -0.38
CA ASP A 68 7.62 0.50 -0.82
C ASP A 68 6.40 0.99 -1.61
N GLY A 69 5.88 2.16 -1.25
CA GLY A 69 4.80 2.85 -1.93
C GLY A 69 3.91 3.62 -0.96
N PHE A 70 2.79 4.13 -1.48
CA PHE A 70 1.80 4.89 -0.74
C PHE A 70 0.40 4.38 -1.08
N GLY A 71 -0.57 4.61 -0.19
CA GLY A 71 -1.96 4.29 -0.45
C GLY A 71 -2.85 4.40 0.77
N ALA A 72 -3.83 3.50 0.89
CA ALA A 72 -4.93 3.61 1.84
C ALA A 72 -5.32 2.26 2.47
N THR A 73 -6.33 2.27 3.34
CA THR A 73 -6.93 1.05 3.92
C THR A 73 -8.26 0.75 3.24
N LEU A 74 -8.45 -0.50 2.79
CA LEU A 74 -9.77 -1.02 2.42
C LEU A 74 -10.42 -1.62 3.67
N THR A 75 -11.30 -0.86 4.31
CA THR A 75 -12.12 -1.32 5.44
C THR A 75 -13.46 -1.87 4.93
N ASP A 76 -14.20 -2.57 5.79
CA ASP A 76 -15.57 -2.99 5.47
C ASP A 76 -16.44 -1.78 5.07
N SER A 77 -16.35 -0.68 5.82
CA SER A 77 -17.08 0.55 5.49
C SER A 77 -16.69 1.15 4.13
N SER A 78 -15.39 1.26 3.81
CA SER A 78 -14.99 1.81 2.51
C SER A 78 -15.37 0.89 1.36
N ALA A 79 -15.24 -0.43 1.54
CA ALA A 79 -15.69 -1.42 0.56
C ALA A 79 -17.22 -1.39 0.36
N LEU A 80 -18.00 -1.18 1.43
CA LEU A 80 -19.45 -1.02 1.34
C LEU A 80 -19.83 0.22 0.53
N VAL A 81 -19.18 1.35 0.77
CA VAL A 81 -19.41 2.60 0.02
C VAL A 81 -19.06 2.41 -1.45
N PHE A 82 -17.91 1.78 -1.75
CA PHE A 82 -17.51 1.44 -3.10
C PHE A 82 -18.51 0.52 -3.80
N ASN A 83 -18.97 -0.54 -3.13
CA ASN A 83 -19.96 -1.46 -3.67
C ASN A 83 -21.33 -0.77 -3.88
N GLY A 84 -21.72 0.13 -2.99
CA GLY A 84 -22.89 0.98 -3.16
C GLY A 84 -22.79 1.87 -4.39
N LEU A 85 -21.63 2.49 -4.62
CA LEU A 85 -21.36 3.26 -5.83
C LEU A 85 -21.38 2.37 -7.07
N LYS A 86 -20.76 1.18 -7.04
CA LYS A 86 -20.77 0.21 -8.13
C LYS A 86 -22.20 -0.15 -8.57
N ASN A 87 -23.09 -0.38 -7.61
CA ASN A 87 -24.49 -0.72 -7.86
C ASN A 87 -25.32 0.47 -8.36
N LYS A 88 -25.04 1.69 -7.88
CA LYS A 88 -25.79 2.90 -8.28
C LYS A 88 -25.29 3.51 -9.58
N ASN A 89 -23.98 3.50 -9.80
CA ASN A 89 -23.31 4.08 -10.96
C ASN A 89 -21.94 3.41 -11.16
N SER A 90 -21.95 2.31 -11.91
CA SER A 90 -20.74 1.52 -12.20
C SER A 90 -19.67 2.32 -12.96
N ALA A 91 -20.06 3.26 -13.82
CA ALA A 91 -19.11 4.10 -14.54
C ALA A 91 -18.29 4.98 -13.58
N ASN A 92 -18.96 5.67 -12.64
CA ASN A 92 -18.28 6.47 -11.63
C ASN A 92 -17.43 5.62 -10.68
N TYR A 93 -17.88 4.40 -10.36
CA TYR A 93 -17.10 3.45 -9.58
C TYR A 93 -15.75 3.13 -10.25
N TRP A 94 -15.77 2.72 -11.52
CA TRP A 94 -14.54 2.41 -12.25
C TRP A 94 -13.68 3.64 -12.49
N ALA A 95 -14.27 4.80 -12.78
CA ALA A 95 -13.52 6.06 -12.92
C ALA A 95 -12.78 6.40 -11.62
N LEU A 96 -13.43 6.24 -10.45
CA LEU A 96 -12.82 6.48 -9.16
C LEU A 96 -11.72 5.47 -8.85
N LEU A 97 -11.95 4.17 -9.06
CA LEU A 97 -10.91 3.16 -8.82
C LEU A 97 -9.69 3.38 -9.72
N ASN A 98 -9.87 3.69 -11.00
CA ASN A 98 -8.74 4.01 -11.88
C ASN A 98 -8.00 5.25 -11.37
N LYS A 99 -8.72 6.32 -11.00
CA LYS A 99 -8.11 7.54 -10.44
C LYS A 99 -7.27 7.26 -9.19
N LEU A 100 -7.61 6.25 -8.39
CA LEU A 100 -6.90 5.89 -7.17
C LEU A 100 -5.76 4.90 -7.42
N PHE A 101 -5.97 3.86 -8.24
CA PHE A 101 -5.11 2.68 -8.28
C PHE A 101 -4.38 2.47 -9.61
N ASP A 102 -4.75 3.14 -10.70
CA ASP A 102 -3.96 3.05 -11.94
C ASP A 102 -2.58 3.67 -11.70
N VAL A 103 -1.53 2.87 -11.91
CA VAL A 103 -0.12 3.24 -11.71
C VAL A 103 0.60 3.51 -13.02
N THR A 104 -0.14 3.58 -14.13
CA THR A 104 0.42 3.88 -15.44
C THR A 104 1.03 5.29 -15.45
N ASP A 105 2.25 5.38 -15.94
CA ASP A 105 2.95 6.67 -16.04
C ASP A 105 2.16 7.67 -16.89
N GLY A 106 2.05 8.90 -16.43
CA GLY A 106 1.25 9.95 -17.08
C GLY A 106 -0.28 9.80 -17.00
N ALA A 107 -0.83 8.77 -16.34
CA ALA A 107 -2.29 8.54 -16.27
C ALA A 107 -3.09 9.56 -15.45
N ALA A 108 -2.41 10.54 -14.84
CA ALA A 108 -3.04 11.58 -14.03
C ALA A 108 -3.81 11.05 -12.81
N THR A 109 -3.26 10.06 -12.11
CA THR A 109 -3.91 9.34 -10.99
C THR A 109 -3.11 9.47 -9.69
N ALA A 110 -3.68 9.00 -8.58
CA ALA A 110 -2.97 8.92 -7.30
C ALA A 110 -1.97 7.76 -7.24
N GLY A 111 -2.11 6.75 -8.11
CA GLY A 111 -1.16 5.66 -8.24
C GLY A 111 -0.91 4.86 -6.96
N PHE A 112 -1.95 4.55 -6.19
CA PHE A 112 -1.80 3.79 -4.94
C PHE A 112 -1.22 2.40 -5.20
N GLY A 113 0.04 2.22 -4.78
CA GLY A 113 0.80 0.98 -4.87
C GLY A 113 0.78 0.14 -3.60
N VAL A 114 0.22 0.65 -2.51
CA VAL A 114 0.10 -0.03 -1.21
C VAL A 114 -1.36 -0.04 -0.77
N LEU A 115 -1.83 -1.17 -0.26
CA LEU A 115 -3.16 -1.29 0.34
C LEU A 115 -3.07 -2.01 1.68
N ARG A 116 -3.75 -1.47 2.70
CA ARG A 116 -3.92 -2.12 3.99
C ARG A 116 -5.29 -2.79 4.06
N LEU A 117 -5.35 -4.01 4.58
CA LEU A 117 -6.58 -4.79 4.76
C LEU A 117 -6.64 -5.33 6.20
N ASN A 118 -7.81 -5.27 6.81
CA ASN A 118 -8.00 -5.83 8.15
C ASN A 118 -8.27 -7.35 8.07
N LEU A 119 -7.66 -8.12 8.98
CA LEU A 119 -8.00 -9.53 9.18
C LEU A 119 -9.10 -9.63 10.25
N GLY A 120 -10.33 -9.89 9.82
CA GLY A 120 -11.52 -9.77 10.66
C GLY A 120 -12.03 -8.33 10.76
N ALA A 121 -12.95 -8.10 11.70
CA ALA A 121 -13.55 -6.79 11.90
C ALA A 121 -12.55 -5.74 12.41
N SER A 122 -12.83 -4.46 12.12
CA SER A 122 -12.31 -3.33 12.87
C SER A 122 -13.44 -2.44 13.40
N ASP A 123 -13.08 -1.31 13.99
CA ASP A 123 -13.97 -0.20 14.31
C ASP A 123 -14.77 0.35 13.10
N PHE A 124 -14.30 0.12 11.86
CA PHE A 124 -14.98 0.45 10.60
C PHE A 124 -15.78 -0.74 10.04
N SER A 125 -16.13 -1.71 10.87
CA SER A 125 -17.02 -2.82 10.54
C SER A 125 -18.37 -2.65 11.22
N ALA A 126 -19.46 -3.05 10.54
CA ALA A 126 -20.83 -2.94 11.08
C ALA A 126 -21.07 -3.83 12.31
N LYS A 127 -20.26 -4.87 12.49
CA LYS A 127 -20.29 -5.79 13.64
C LYS A 127 -18.89 -6.35 13.89
N ALA A 128 -18.65 -6.79 15.12
CA ALA A 128 -17.47 -7.59 15.42
C ALA A 128 -17.60 -9.00 14.79
N TYR A 129 -16.51 -9.48 14.20
CA TYR A 129 -16.36 -10.85 13.71
C TYR A 129 -14.88 -11.17 13.58
N SER A 130 -14.52 -12.44 13.69
CA SER A 130 -13.24 -12.97 13.26
C SER A 130 -13.43 -13.97 12.12
N PHE A 131 -12.34 -14.50 11.58
CA PHE A 131 -12.44 -15.60 10.62
C PHE A 131 -12.72 -16.95 11.28
N ASP A 132 -12.72 -17.04 12.63
CA ASP A 132 -13.10 -18.27 13.34
C ASP A 132 -13.78 -17.95 14.68
N ASP A 133 -15.08 -17.71 14.63
CA ASP A 133 -15.88 -17.37 15.82
C ASP A 133 -16.43 -18.62 16.55
N LYS A 134 -16.08 -19.85 16.12
CA LYS A 134 -16.49 -21.07 16.83
C LYS A 134 -15.65 -21.24 18.08
N SER A 135 -16.32 -21.13 19.24
CA SER A 135 -15.65 -21.26 20.54
C SER A 135 -14.90 -22.58 20.69
N GLY A 136 -13.62 -22.49 21.09
CA GLY A 136 -12.78 -23.64 21.37
C GLY A 136 -12.24 -24.39 20.13
N ASP A 137 -12.37 -23.83 18.93
CA ASP A 137 -11.85 -24.45 17.69
C ASP A 137 -10.33 -24.30 17.58
N THR A 138 -9.59 -25.02 18.43
CA THR A 138 -8.12 -25.04 18.41
C THR A 138 -7.53 -25.63 17.14
N THR A 139 -8.35 -26.33 16.34
CA THR A 139 -7.97 -26.89 15.03
C THR A 139 -8.18 -25.94 13.87
N LEU A 140 -8.84 -24.80 14.10
CA LEU A 140 -9.25 -23.82 13.09
C LEU A 140 -10.10 -24.45 11.97
N SER A 141 -10.88 -25.48 12.29
CA SER A 141 -11.71 -26.23 11.33
C SER A 141 -12.83 -25.37 10.72
N SER A 142 -13.28 -24.36 11.46
CA SER A 142 -14.36 -23.44 11.10
C SER A 142 -13.86 -22.12 10.52
N PHE A 143 -12.54 -22.01 10.32
CA PHE A 143 -11.92 -20.82 9.75
C PHE A 143 -12.49 -20.51 8.36
N SER A 144 -13.00 -19.30 8.16
CA SER A 144 -13.48 -18.82 6.87
C SER A 144 -13.25 -17.32 6.71
N LEU A 145 -12.64 -16.94 5.57
CA LEU A 145 -12.60 -15.54 5.14
C LEU A 145 -14.00 -15.00 4.78
N ASP A 146 -14.98 -15.87 4.54
CA ASP A 146 -16.35 -15.46 4.18
C ASP A 146 -17.17 -14.96 5.39
N ASN A 147 -16.57 -14.96 6.58
CA ASN A 147 -17.10 -14.20 7.71
C ASN A 147 -17.00 -12.69 7.45
N ALA A 148 -16.04 -12.25 6.63
CA ALA A 148 -16.02 -10.88 6.13
C ALA A 148 -17.11 -10.65 5.08
N PRO A 149 -17.65 -9.43 4.96
CA PRO A 149 -18.67 -9.13 3.96
C PRO A 149 -18.19 -9.41 2.54
N SER A 150 -19.03 -10.06 1.72
CA SER A 150 -18.66 -10.46 0.35
C SER A 150 -18.27 -9.29 -0.55
N TYR A 151 -18.81 -8.09 -0.30
CA TYR A 151 -18.44 -6.89 -1.04
C TYR A 151 -16.99 -6.47 -0.84
N LEU A 152 -16.35 -6.83 0.29
CA LEU A 152 -14.93 -6.56 0.55
C LEU A 152 -14.07 -7.26 -0.50
N TRP A 153 -14.33 -8.56 -0.71
CA TRP A 153 -13.62 -9.38 -1.68
C TRP A 153 -13.90 -8.95 -3.12
N SER A 154 -15.15 -8.56 -3.41
CA SER A 154 -15.54 -8.01 -4.72
C SER A 154 -14.75 -6.75 -5.06
N VAL A 155 -14.70 -5.76 -4.15
CA VAL A 155 -13.96 -4.52 -4.36
C VAL A 155 -12.45 -4.75 -4.41
N LEU A 156 -11.91 -5.62 -3.55
CA LEU A 156 -10.48 -5.96 -3.58
C LEU A 156 -10.07 -6.58 -4.92
N LYS A 157 -10.90 -7.47 -5.48
CA LYS A 157 -10.67 -8.05 -6.80
C LYS A 157 -10.64 -7.00 -7.91
N ASP A 158 -11.54 -6.03 -7.87
CA ASP A 158 -11.58 -4.93 -8.84
C ASP A 158 -10.38 -3.98 -8.70
N ILE A 159 -9.84 -3.80 -7.48
CA ILE A 159 -8.58 -3.06 -7.29
C ILE A 159 -7.41 -3.80 -7.94
N TYR A 160 -7.31 -5.12 -7.72
CA TYR A 160 -6.25 -5.95 -8.30
C TYR A 160 -6.32 -6.07 -9.83
N SER A 161 -7.52 -5.90 -10.43
CA SER A 161 -7.64 -5.89 -11.90
C SER A 161 -7.08 -4.61 -12.54
N ILE A 162 -7.00 -3.51 -11.77
CA ILE A 162 -6.38 -2.25 -12.20
C ILE A 162 -4.88 -2.26 -11.88
N ASN A 163 -4.52 -2.66 -10.66
CA ASN A 163 -3.14 -2.73 -10.21
C ASN A 163 -2.82 -4.10 -9.61
N SER A 164 -2.36 -5.01 -10.46
CA SER A 164 -1.97 -6.36 -10.05
C SER A 164 -0.67 -6.43 -9.25
N LYS A 165 0.05 -5.30 -9.10
CA LYS A 165 1.34 -5.20 -8.38
C LYS A 165 1.19 -4.56 -7.00
N ILE A 166 -0.04 -4.34 -6.54
CA ILE A 166 -0.29 -3.70 -5.26
C ILE A 166 0.34 -4.50 -4.11
N LYS A 167 1.05 -3.81 -3.21
CA LYS A 167 1.59 -4.42 -1.99
C LYS A 167 0.50 -4.45 -0.93
N LEU A 168 -0.03 -5.63 -0.64
CA LEU A 168 -1.08 -5.82 0.34
C LEU A 168 -0.51 -6.06 1.75
N TYR A 169 -0.75 -5.12 2.65
CA TYR A 169 -0.45 -5.24 4.07
C TYR A 169 -1.69 -5.71 4.81
N VAL A 170 -1.57 -6.75 5.62
CA VAL A 170 -2.68 -7.28 6.41
C VAL A 170 -2.44 -7.13 7.89
N VAL A 171 -3.52 -6.93 8.64
CA VAL A 171 -3.43 -6.66 10.07
C VAL A 171 -4.72 -7.02 10.81
N PRO A 172 -4.67 -7.84 11.85
CA PRO A 172 -5.82 -8.13 12.69
C PRO A 172 -6.04 -7.00 13.70
N TRP A 173 -7.31 -6.67 13.96
CA TRP A 173 -7.68 -5.77 15.06
C TRP A 173 -7.77 -6.50 16.40
N SER A 174 -8.08 -7.80 16.36
CA SER A 174 -8.25 -8.63 17.54
C SER A 174 -8.15 -10.11 17.17
N PRO A 175 -7.62 -10.96 18.05
CA PRO A 175 -7.87 -12.40 17.97
C PRO A 175 -9.37 -12.74 18.07
N PRO A 176 -9.79 -13.94 17.63
CA PRO A 176 -11.11 -14.47 17.95
C PRO A 176 -11.43 -14.37 19.44
N ALA A 177 -12.69 -14.06 19.78
CA ALA A 177 -13.09 -13.79 21.17
C ALA A 177 -12.75 -14.94 22.13
N TRP A 178 -12.92 -16.19 21.69
CA TRP A 178 -12.66 -17.39 22.50
C TRP A 178 -11.17 -17.63 22.80
N MET A 179 -10.26 -16.92 22.11
CA MET A 179 -8.83 -16.94 22.41
C MET A 179 -8.43 -15.91 23.49
N LYS A 180 -9.38 -15.09 23.96
CA LYS A 180 -9.11 -13.94 24.83
C LYS A 180 -9.72 -14.10 26.21
N SER A 181 -9.13 -13.43 27.20
CA SER A 181 -9.70 -13.28 28.54
C SER A 181 -10.92 -12.35 28.61
N GLY A 182 -11.42 -11.90 27.46
CA GLY A 182 -12.42 -10.85 27.30
C GLY A 182 -13.09 -10.94 25.93
N THR A 183 -13.44 -9.81 25.33
CA THR A 183 -14.14 -9.78 24.03
C THR A 183 -13.22 -9.34 22.90
N MET A 184 -13.72 -9.27 21.66
CA MET A 184 -12.91 -8.67 20.58
C MET A 184 -12.59 -7.19 20.83
N ASN A 185 -13.39 -6.49 21.63
CA ASN A 185 -13.20 -5.07 21.95
C ASN A 185 -12.27 -4.81 23.16
N GLY A 186 -11.75 -5.86 23.81
CA GLY A 186 -10.88 -5.69 24.98
C GLY A 186 -10.29 -6.99 25.54
N GLY A 187 -9.54 -6.92 26.62
CA GLY A 187 -8.87 -8.09 27.19
C GLY A 187 -7.64 -8.55 26.39
N LYS A 188 -7.01 -9.64 26.83
CA LYS A 188 -5.71 -10.10 26.33
C LYS A 188 -5.83 -11.46 25.64
N LEU A 189 -5.00 -11.70 24.63
CA LEU A 189 -4.77 -13.05 24.10
C LEU A 189 -4.29 -13.93 25.26
N GLN A 190 -4.96 -15.06 25.49
CA GLN A 190 -4.55 -15.96 26.56
C GLN A 190 -3.37 -16.80 26.06
N THR A 191 -2.33 -16.93 26.89
CA THR A 191 -1.04 -17.55 26.51
C THR A 191 -1.20 -18.96 25.93
N GLN A 192 -2.19 -19.74 26.41
CA GLN A 192 -2.46 -21.09 25.89
C GLN A 192 -2.87 -21.11 24.41
N TYR A 193 -3.33 -19.98 23.86
CA TYR A 193 -3.76 -19.86 22.47
C TYR A 193 -2.73 -19.17 21.57
N ASN A 194 -1.54 -18.81 22.06
CA ASN A 194 -0.51 -18.16 21.24
C ASN A 194 -0.18 -18.96 19.96
N GLY A 195 0.00 -20.28 20.10
CA GLY A 195 0.26 -21.17 18.96
C GLY A 195 -0.91 -21.22 17.97
N VAL A 196 -2.14 -21.32 18.47
CA VAL A 196 -3.35 -21.35 17.64
C VAL A 196 -3.55 -20.01 16.92
N TYR A 197 -3.28 -18.89 17.59
CA TYR A 197 -3.38 -17.57 16.98
C TYR A 197 -2.34 -17.35 15.87
N ALA A 198 -1.10 -17.83 16.05
CA ALA A 198 -0.11 -17.82 14.98
C ALA A 198 -0.58 -18.63 13.75
N GLN A 199 -1.19 -19.81 13.97
CA GLN A 199 -1.79 -20.62 12.90
C GLN A 199 -2.99 -19.92 12.25
N TYR A 200 -3.80 -19.18 13.01
CA TYR A 200 -4.92 -18.39 12.50
C TYR A 200 -4.43 -17.31 11.53
N LEU A 201 -3.38 -16.56 11.88
CA LEU A 201 -2.78 -15.54 11.02
C LEU A 201 -2.16 -16.17 9.77
N PHE A 202 -1.42 -17.27 9.93
CA PHE A 202 -0.83 -18.00 8.81
C PHE A 202 -1.91 -18.51 7.83
N LYS A 203 -2.97 -19.12 8.35
CA LYS A 203 -4.11 -19.61 7.55
C LYS A 203 -4.81 -18.48 6.80
N ALA A 204 -4.94 -17.29 7.41
CA ALA A 204 -5.48 -16.11 6.74
C ALA A 204 -4.62 -15.67 5.55
N VAL A 205 -3.29 -15.60 5.73
CA VAL A 205 -2.35 -15.26 4.65
C VAL A 205 -2.39 -16.28 3.51
N GLN A 206 -2.44 -17.58 3.84
CA GLN A 206 -2.55 -18.65 2.85
C GLN A 206 -3.86 -18.56 2.06
N GLN A 207 -4.99 -18.36 2.74
CA GLN A 207 -6.31 -18.27 2.11
C GLN A 207 -6.44 -17.01 1.24
N LEU A 208 -5.90 -15.86 1.67
CA LEU A 208 -5.85 -14.65 0.84
C LEU A 208 -5.05 -14.88 -0.43
N SER A 209 -3.87 -15.49 -0.31
CA SER A 209 -3.02 -15.82 -1.45
C SER A 209 -3.73 -16.77 -2.42
N ALA A 210 -4.41 -17.80 -1.90
CA ALA A 210 -5.21 -18.74 -2.70
C ALA A 210 -6.41 -18.08 -3.40
N ARG A 211 -6.93 -16.97 -2.88
CA ARG A 211 -7.99 -16.15 -3.51
C ARG A 211 -7.44 -15.15 -4.55
N GLY A 212 -6.13 -15.13 -4.79
CA GLY A 212 -5.48 -14.22 -5.73
C GLY A 212 -5.05 -12.88 -5.11
N PHE A 213 -4.98 -12.80 -3.78
CA PHE A 213 -4.55 -11.61 -3.05
C PHE A 213 -3.24 -11.89 -2.30
N PRO A 214 -2.08 -11.91 -2.99
CA PRO A 214 -0.80 -12.17 -2.35
C PRO A 214 -0.52 -11.12 -1.27
N VAL A 215 -0.24 -11.58 -0.05
CA VAL A 215 0.10 -10.71 1.07
C VAL A 215 1.57 -10.34 1.00
N TYR A 216 1.87 -9.04 1.00
CA TYR A 216 3.23 -8.53 1.02
C TYR A 216 3.81 -8.55 2.44
N ALA A 217 3.04 -8.11 3.43
CA ALA A 217 3.45 -8.09 4.83
C ALA A 217 2.26 -8.23 5.77
N ILE A 218 2.52 -8.76 6.96
CA ILE A 218 1.56 -8.87 8.05
C ILE A 218 2.08 -8.17 9.29
N ASN A 219 1.22 -7.39 9.93
CA ASN A 219 1.43 -6.96 11.32
C ASN A 219 0.60 -7.89 12.22
N PRO A 220 1.17 -8.53 13.26
CA PRO A 220 0.42 -9.46 14.13
C PRO A 220 -0.71 -8.81 14.94
N GLN A 221 -0.73 -7.47 15.07
CA GLN A 221 -1.77 -6.73 15.80
C GLN A 221 -1.79 -5.23 15.41
N ALA A 222 -2.98 -4.66 15.19
CA ALA A 222 -3.14 -3.26 14.75
C ALA A 222 -2.56 -2.19 15.70
N SER A 223 -2.58 -2.43 17.01
CA SER A 223 -1.99 -1.54 18.02
C SER A 223 -1.45 -2.34 19.19
N LEU A 224 -0.11 -2.38 19.30
CA LEU A 224 0.60 -3.03 20.40
C LEU A 224 0.51 -2.22 21.70
N THR A 225 0.23 -0.92 21.63
CA THR A 225 0.19 0.00 22.79
C THR A 225 -1.11 -0.09 23.61
N LEU A 226 -2.18 -0.69 23.08
CA LEU A 226 -3.39 -0.96 23.85
C LEU A 226 -3.24 -2.16 24.80
N LEU A 227 -2.11 -2.85 24.77
CA LEU A 227 -1.76 -3.97 25.64
C LEU A 227 -0.26 -3.92 25.98
N THR A 228 0.14 -3.15 26.99
CA THR A 228 1.52 -3.21 27.50
C THR A 228 1.82 -4.57 28.17
N PRO A 229 3.11 -4.97 28.32
CA PRO A 229 4.14 -5.09 27.29
C PRO A 229 4.79 -6.49 27.38
N SER A 230 4.54 -7.41 26.44
CA SER A 230 5.30 -8.69 26.45
C SER A 230 5.48 -9.39 25.10
N VAL A 231 5.04 -8.83 23.97
CA VAL A 231 5.35 -9.42 22.65
C VAL A 231 5.57 -8.30 21.65
N ILE A 232 6.77 -7.74 21.67
CA ILE A 232 7.31 -7.07 20.48
C ILE A 232 8.03 -8.18 19.72
N LEU A 233 7.50 -8.61 18.58
CA LEU A 233 8.33 -9.23 17.55
C LEU A 233 9.15 -8.08 16.97
N THR A 234 10.27 -7.75 17.62
CA THR A 234 11.25 -6.83 17.07
C THR A 234 11.91 -7.55 15.90
N ASP A 235 11.58 -7.15 14.67
CA ASP A 235 12.56 -7.22 13.60
C ASP A 235 13.58 -6.11 13.87
N THR A 236 14.52 -6.39 14.77
CA THR A 236 15.69 -5.53 14.98
C THR A 236 16.61 -5.71 13.78
N TYR A 237 16.42 -4.90 12.74
CA TYR A 237 17.56 -4.50 11.92
C TYR A 237 18.41 -3.56 12.78
N LYS A 238 19.44 -4.12 13.41
CA LYS A 238 20.51 -3.39 14.09
C LYS A 238 21.55 -3.06 13.01
N PRO A 239 21.77 -1.80 12.61
CA PRO A 239 22.99 -1.46 11.90
C PRO A 239 24.15 -1.73 12.85
N LEU A 240 25.08 -2.56 12.41
CA LEU A 240 26.35 -2.75 13.09
C LEU A 240 27.09 -1.41 13.13
N ASP A 241 27.71 -1.14 14.28
CA ASP A 241 28.56 0.01 14.57
C ASP A 241 29.45 0.42 13.39
N ARG A 242 29.42 1.71 13.02
CA ARG A 242 30.56 2.63 12.99
C ARG A 242 30.07 4.08 13.04
#